data_AF-A0A0Q9QLY5-F1
#
_entry.id   AF-A0A0Q9QLY5-F1
#
_cell.length_a   1.000
_cell.length_b   1.000
_cell.length_c   1.000
_cell.angle_alpha   90.00
_cell.angle_beta   90.00
_cell.angle_gamma   90.00
#
_symmetry.space_group_name_H-M   'P 1'
#
loop_
_entity.id
_entity.type
_entity.pdbx_description
1 polymer ?
#
loop_
_entity_poly.entity_id
_entity_poly.type
_entity_poly.pdbx_seq_one_letter_code
_entity_poly.pdbx_strand_id
1 'polypeptide(L)' 'MNKMVIDGNMSIDVKQLIDNLHLPDDDILDMFSFSFSGSLLTADEAVRFIHFLRSELDKRTQ' A
#
# COMPACT_ATOMS: atom_id res chain seq x y z
N MET A 1 -3.28 -9.75 -18.34
CA MET A 1 -3.57 -8.34 -18.74
C MET A 1 -4.76 -7.85 -17.94
N ASN A 2 -4.53 -7.17 -16.82
CA ASN A 2 -5.52 -6.28 -16.22
C ASN A 2 -4.89 -4.89 -16.23
N LYS A 3 -5.19 -4.14 -17.28
CA LYS A 3 -4.90 -2.72 -17.36
C LYS A 3 -5.69 -2.09 -16.19
N MET A 4 -5.01 -1.68 -15.12
CA MET A 4 -5.63 -0.84 -14.09
C MET A 4 -6.20 0.37 -14.84
N VAL A 5 -7.51 0.37 -15.05
CA VAL A 5 -8.21 1.50 -15.64
C VAL A 5 -8.16 2.58 -14.58
N ILE A 6 -7.17 3.47 -14.68
CA ILE A 6 -7.18 4.71 -13.91
C ILE A 6 -8.10 5.64 -14.68
N ASP A 7 -9.40 5.55 -14.39
CA ASP A 7 -10.44 6.44 -14.92
C ASP A 7 -10.34 7.84 -14.28
N GLY A 8 -9.13 8.31 -14.01
CA GLY A 8 -8.84 9.46 -13.13
C GLY A 8 -9.24 9.26 -11.67
N ASN A 9 -9.94 8.18 -11.32
CA ASN A 9 -10.43 7.92 -9.97
C ASN A 9 -9.60 6.82 -9.30
N MET A 10 -8.96 7.18 -8.18
CA MET A 10 -8.20 6.24 -7.35
C MET A 10 -9.17 5.24 -6.71
N SER A 11 -8.79 3.95 -6.69
CA SER A 11 -9.57 2.94 -5.97
C SER A 11 -9.74 3.35 -4.50
N ILE A 12 -10.93 3.11 -3.93
CA ILE A 12 -11.25 3.41 -2.53
C ILE A 12 -10.22 2.77 -1.60
N ASP A 13 -9.82 1.53 -1.88
CA ASP A 13 -8.84 0.79 -1.08
C ASP A 13 -7.46 1.46 -1.08
N VAL A 14 -7.06 2.03 -2.23
CA VAL A 14 -5.77 2.71 -2.37
C VAL A 14 -5.79 4.03 -1.63
N LYS A 15 -6.91 4.77 -1.68
CA LYS A 15 -7.08 6.00 -0.91
C LYS A 15 -7.03 5.70 0.60
N GLN A 16 -7.77 4.69 1.05
CA GLN A 16 -7.76 4.28 2.45
C GLN A 16 -6.37 3.83 2.90
N LEU A 17 -5.63 3.11 2.06
CA LEU A 17 -4.24 2.76 2.38
C LEU A 17 -3.39 4.02 2.59
N ILE A 18 -3.41 4.97 1.64
CA ILE A 18 -2.62 6.21 1.74
C ILE A 18 -2.96 7.00 2.99
N ASP A 19 -4.26 7.15 3.30
CA ASP A 19 -4.74 7.88 4.47
C ASP A 19 -4.25 7.24 5.79
N ASN A 20 -3.98 5.93 5.81
CA ASN A 20 -3.54 5.18 6.98
C ASN A 20 -2.03 4.87 7.03
N LEU A 21 -1.23 5.29 6.04
CA LEU A 21 0.23 4.99 6.01
C LEU A 21 1.02 5.63 7.17
N HIS A 22 0.41 6.55 7.93
CA HIS A 22 0.99 7.14 9.13
C HIS A 22 0.86 6.25 10.38
N LEU A 23 0.02 5.21 10.34
CA LEU A 23 -0.18 4.29 11.44
C LEU A 23 1.03 3.35 11.63
N PRO A 24 1.20 2.73 12.81
CA PRO A 24 2.14 1.62 13.03
C PRO A 24 1.96 0.48 12.02
N ASP A 25 3.04 -0.27 11.77
CA ASP A 25 3.03 -1.35 10.78
C ASP A 25 2.00 -2.43 11.12
N ASP A 26 1.94 -2.85 12.38
CA ASP A 26 1.01 -3.89 12.84
C ASP A 26 -0.45 -3.47 12.62
N ASP A 27 -0.79 -2.21 12.88
CA ASP A 27 -2.14 -1.68 12.64
C ASP A 27 -2.50 -1.69 11.15
N ILE A 28 -1.54 -1.41 10.27
CA ILE A 28 -1.74 -1.50 8.81
C ILE A 28 -1.92 -2.96 8.38
N LEU A 29 -1.18 -3.90 8.99
CA LEU A 29 -1.28 -5.33 8.69
C LEU A 29 -2.60 -5.96 9.19
N ASP A 30 -3.20 -5.41 10.24
CA ASP A 30 -4.54 -5.80 10.69
C ASP A 30 -5.65 -5.34 9.72
N MET A 31 -5.41 -4.25 8.99
CA MET A 31 -6.37 -3.66 8.06
C MET A 31 -6.20 -4.11 6.61
N PHE A 32 -4.97 -4.40 6.18
CA PHE A 32 -4.62 -4.62 4.78
C PHE A 32 -3.84 -5.91 4.56
N SER A 33 -4.16 -6.57 3.46
CA SER A 33 -3.41 -7.72 2.93
C SER A 33 -2.81 -7.36 1.59
N PHE A 34 -1.50 -7.57 1.44
CA PHE A 34 -0.77 -7.24 0.22
C PHE A 34 -0.49 -8.50 -0.59
N SER A 35 -0.62 -8.43 -1.90
CA SER A 35 -0.25 -9.53 -2.79
C SER A 35 0.61 -9.04 -3.94
N PHE A 36 1.54 -9.90 -4.37
CA PHE A 36 2.36 -9.68 -5.54
C PHE A 36 2.27 -10.90 -6.45
N SER A 37 1.96 -10.68 -7.73
CA SER A 37 1.79 -11.75 -8.73
C SER A 37 0.81 -12.85 -8.29
N GLY A 38 -0.26 -12.49 -7.57
CA GLY A 38 -1.28 -13.43 -7.10
C GLY A 38 -0.91 -14.20 -5.83
N SER A 39 0.27 -13.96 -5.25
CA SER A 39 0.70 -14.55 -3.98
C SER A 39 0.59 -13.51 -2.87
N LEU A 40 0.03 -13.89 -1.72
CA LEU A 40 0.00 -13.05 -0.52
C LEU A 40 1.42 -12.85 -0.01
N LEU A 41 1.77 -11.62 0.35
CA LEU A 41 3.03 -11.32 1.00
C LEU A 41 3.03 -11.87 2.43
N THR A 42 4.18 -12.34 2.88
CA THR A 42 4.43 -12.59 4.30
C THR A 42 4.41 -11.27 5.09
N ALA A 43 4.26 -11.33 6.41
CA ALA A 43 4.29 -10.13 7.26
C ALA A 43 5.55 -9.29 7.03
N ASP A 44 6.74 -9.93 7.02
CA ASP A 44 8.01 -9.24 6.77
C ASP A 44 8.07 -8.55 5.38
N GLU A 45 7.50 -9.19 4.36
CA GLU A 45 7.43 -8.61 3.01
C GLU A 45 6.45 -7.44 2.95
N ALA A 46 5.31 -7.56 3.63
CA ALA A 46 4.33 -6.50 3.74
C ALA A 46 4.89 -5.28 4.48
N VAL A 47 5.61 -5.47 5.59
CA VAL A 47 6.30 -4.37 6.31
C VAL A 47 7.31 -3.68 5.40
N ARG A 48 8.14 -4.45 4.67
CA ARG A 48 9.09 -3.87 3.69
C ARG A 48 8.38 -3.06 2.62
N PHE A 49 7.22 -3.52 2.15
CA PHE A 49 6.41 -2.81 1.18
C PHE A 49 5.80 -1.51 1.74
N ILE A 50 5.27 -1.53 2.96
CA ILE A 50 4.76 -0.34 3.68
C ILE A 50 5.87 0.71 3.82
N HIS A 51 7.06 0.31 4.26
CA HIS A 51 8.22 1.21 4.38
C HIS A 51 8.62 1.83 3.04
N PHE A 52 8.60 1.04 1.98
CA PHE A 52 8.83 1.54 0.63
C PHE A 52 7.79 2.62 0.26
N LEU A 53 6.49 2.37 0.50
CA LEU A 53 5.43 3.34 0.22
C LEU A 53 5.61 4.65 1.00
N ARG A 54 5.94 4.57 2.30
CA ARG A 54 6.23 5.76 3.12
C ARG A 54 7.40 6.57 2.54
N SER A 55 8.51 5.91 2.20
CA SER A 55 9.66 6.56 1.55
C SER A 55 9.28 7.26 0.24
N GLU A 56 8.46 6.63 -0.60
CA GLU A 56 8.03 7.22 -1.86
C GLU A 56 7.07 8.41 -1.67
N LEU A 57 6.29 8.44 -0.60
CA LEU A 57 5.46 9.59 -0.23
C LEU A 57 6.33 10.75 0.26
N ASP A 58 7.27 10.49 1.16
CA ASP A 58 8.16 11.52 1.71
C ASP A 58 8.95 12.24 0.60
N LYS A 59 9.51 11.48 -0.34
CA LYS A 59 10.24 12.03 -1.50
C LYS A 59 9.42 12.99 -2.37
N ARG A 60 8.08 12.85 -2.41
CA ARG A 60 7.20 13.73 -3.18
C ARG A 60 6.85 15.02 -2.45
N THR A 61 7.05 15.05 -1.14
CA THR A 61 6.79 16.22 -0.29
C THR A 61 8.00 17.13 -0.10
N GLN A 62 9.17 16.72 -0.63
CA GLN A 62 10.39 17.53 -0.72
C GLN A 62 10.51 18.20 -2.09
#